data_AF-A0AAD8SI07-F1
#
_entry.id   AF-A0AAD8SI07-F1
#
_cell.length_a   1.000
_cell.length_b   1.000
_cell.length_c   1.000
_cell.angle_alpha   90.00
_cell.angle_beta   90.00
_cell.angle_gamma   90.00
#
_symmetry.space_group_name_H-M   'P 1'
#
loop_
_entity.id
_entity.type
_entity.pdbx_description
1 polymer ?
#
loop_
_entity_poly.entity_id
_entity_poly.type
_entity_poly.pdbx_seq_one_letter_code
_entity_poly.pdbx_strand_id
1 'polypeptide(L)' 'MVQEIGRWAVAEHARQASDGLQFKRVVSGMFQVVSGKNFKLRIDAVNGDGKEGMYRAEVYDQPWTQTRTLDYFVPTN' A
#
# COMPACT_ATOMS: atom_id res chain seq x y z
N MET A 1 -10.92 5.64 -2.48
CA MET A 1 -9.69 5.92 -3.26
C MET A 1 -8.43 5.67 -2.42
N VAL A 2 -7.90 6.62 -1.63
CA VAL A 2 -6.60 6.44 -0.96
C VAL A 2 -6.59 5.27 0.04
N GLN A 3 -7.63 5.12 0.86
CA GLN A 3 -7.76 3.98 1.79
C GLN A 3 -7.86 2.63 1.05
N GLU A 4 -8.46 2.60 -0.13
CA GLU A 4 -8.61 1.40 -0.95
C GLU A 4 -7.28 0.99 -1.58
N ILE A 5 -6.52 1.95 -2.12
CA ILE A 5 -5.17 1.72 -2.63
C ILE A 5 -4.25 1.23 -1.49
N GLY A 6 -4.35 1.83 -0.30
CA GLY A 6 -3.61 1.38 0.87
C GLY A 6 -3.96 -0.04 1.30
N ARG A 7 -5.26 -0.40 1.31
CA ARG A 7 -5.70 -1.76 1.62
C ARG A 7 -5.17 -2.76 0.60
N TRP A 8 -5.25 -2.42 -0.68
CA TRP A 8 -4.70 -3.24 -1.75
C TRP A 8 -3.18 -3.41 -1.62
N ALA A 9 -2.44 -2.34 -1.31
CA ALA A 9 -0.99 -2.40 -1.15
C ALA A 9 -0.56 -3.36 -0.04
N VAL A 10 -1.22 -3.31 1.12
CA VAL A 10 -0.92 -4.24 2.23
C VAL A 10 -1.28 -5.67 1.87
N ALA A 11 -2.44 -5.89 1.23
CA ALA A 11 -2.85 -7.24 0.82
C ALA A 11 -1.88 -7.84 -0.21
N GLU A 12 -1.43 -7.03 -1.17
CA GLU A 12 -0.47 -7.47 -2.19
C GLU A 12 0.91 -7.76 -1.57
N HIS A 13 1.40 -6.91 -0.65
CA HIS A 13 2.62 -7.19 0.10
C HIS A 13 2.50 -8.50 0.90
N ALA A 14 1.43 -8.65 1.68
CA ALA A 14 1.22 -9.84 2.51
C ALA A 14 1.14 -11.12 1.67
N ARG A 15 0.56 -11.05 0.47
CA ARG A 15 0.54 -12.15 -0.50
C ARG A 15 1.94 -12.49 -1.03
N GLN A 16 2.75 -11.48 -1.34
CA GLN A 16 4.11 -11.67 -1.87
C GLN A 16 5.11 -12.15 -0.81
N ALA A 17 5.05 -11.57 0.39
CA ALA A 17 5.95 -11.84 1.51
C ALA A 17 5.51 -13.02 2.39
N SER A 18 4.23 -13.43 2.29
CA SER A 18 3.62 -14.45 3.17
C SER A 18 3.75 -14.12 4.66
N ASP A 19 3.68 -12.84 5.02
CA ASP A 19 3.91 -12.34 6.39
C ASP A 19 2.62 -12.08 7.20
N GLY A 20 1.46 -12.22 6.57
CA GLY A 20 0.16 -12.05 7.21
C GLY A 20 -0.15 -10.62 7.66
N LEU A 21 0.52 -9.61 7.10
CA LEU A 21 0.27 -8.20 7.42
C LEU A 21 -1.16 -7.78 7.06
N GLN A 22 -1.82 -7.04 7.96
CA GLN A 22 -3.20 -6.60 7.82
C GLN A 22 -3.32 -5.08 7.81
N PHE A 23 -4.11 -4.57 6.88
CA PHE A 23 -4.34 -3.13 6.73
C PHE A 23 -5.19 -2.57 7.87
N LYS A 24 -4.74 -1.48 8.51
CA LYS A 24 -5.59 -0.68 9.41
C LYS A 24 -6.13 0.56 8.70
N ARG A 25 -5.24 1.46 8.27
CA ARG A 25 -5.60 2.74 7.61
C ARG A 25 -4.42 3.35 6.87
N VAL A 26 -4.71 4.19 5.89
CA VAL A 26 -3.76 5.18 5.39
C VAL A 26 -3.75 6.37 6.33
N VAL A 27 -2.56 6.74 6.82
CA VAL A 27 -2.32 7.90 7.70
C VAL A 27 -2.09 9.16 6.89
N SER A 28 -1.37 9.06 5.78
CA SER A 28 -1.22 10.14 4.80
C SER A 28 -0.99 9.56 3.41
N GLY A 29 -1.37 10.31 2.38
CA GLY A 29 -1.17 9.88 1.01
C GLY A 29 -1.17 11.06 0.05
N MET A 30 -0.30 10.99 -0.94
CA MET A 30 -0.28 11.89 -2.10
C MET A 30 -0.32 11.06 -3.37
N PHE A 31 -0.72 11.67 -4.48
CA PHE A 31 -0.64 11.04 -5.79
C PHE A 31 -0.09 12.00 -6.84
N GLN A 32 0.53 11.44 -7.86
CA GLN A 32 1.02 12.16 -9.03
C GLN A 32 0.43 11.52 -10.27
N VAL A 33 0.05 12.36 -11.25
CA VAL A 33 -0.47 11.87 -12.54
C VAL A 33 0.70 11.63 -13.49
N VAL A 34 0.89 10.39 -13.92
CA VAL A 34 2.01 9.94 -14.77
C VAL A 34 1.53 8.87 -15.76
N SER A 35 0.69 9.28 -16.73
CA SER A 35 -0.01 8.34 -17.64
C SER A 35 -0.78 7.25 -16.89
N GLY A 36 -1.33 7.62 -15.73
CA GLY A 36 -1.80 6.77 -14.64
C GLY A 36 -1.73 7.58 -13.36
N LYS A 37 -1.83 6.95 -12.20
CA LYS A 37 -1.60 7.59 -10.89
C LYS A 37 -0.54 6.81 -10.14
N ASN A 38 0.53 7.49 -9.73
CA ASN A 38 1.45 6.95 -8.74
C ASN A 38 1.06 7.48 -7.35
N PHE A 39 0.68 6.59 -6.45
CA PHE A 39 0.31 6.90 -5.07
C PHE A 39 1.50 6.67 -4.16
N LYS A 40 1.81 7.66 -3.31
CA LYS A 40 2.80 7.51 -2.23
C LYS A 40 2.06 7.59 -0.90
N LEU A 41 2.05 6.50 -0.16
CA LEU A 41 1.21 6.30 1.03
C LEU A 41 2.06 6.04 2.26
N ARG A 42 1.62 6.57 3.41
CA ARG A 42 1.99 6.08 4.75
C ARG A 42 0.83 5.30 5.33
N ILE A 43 1.07 4.05 5.65
CA ILE A 43 0.05 3.07 6.03
C ILE A 43 0.34 2.58 7.45
N ASP A 44 -0.70 2.52 8.26
CA ASP A 44 -0.70 1.82 9.54
C ASP A 44 -1.23 0.40 9.30
N ALA A 45 -0.46 -0.60 9.72
CA ALA A 45 -0.76 -2.01 9.51
C ALA A 45 -0.35 -2.84 10.74
N VAL A 46 -0.94 -4.02 10.88
CA VAL A 46 -0.74 -4.91 12.03
C VAL A 46 -0.33 -6.29 11.56
N ASN A 47 0.66 -6.90 12.21
CA ASN A 47 1.08 -8.26 11.89
C ASN A 47 0.23 -9.31 12.64
N GLY A 48 0.46 -10.60 12.38
CA GLY A 48 -0.27 -11.69 13.04
C GLY A 48 -0.15 -11.73 14.57
N ASP A 49 0.91 -11.13 15.13
CA ASP A 49 1.11 -11.02 16.59
C ASP A 49 0.37 -9.83 17.21
N GLY A 50 -0.39 -9.07 16.43
CA GLY A 50 -1.07 -7.86 16.89
C GLY A 50 -0.16 -6.64 17.05
N LYS A 51 1.10 -6.69 16.57
CA LYS A 51 2.03 -5.57 16.61
C LYS A 51 1.76 -4.62 15.44
N GLU A 52 1.51 -3.36 15.78
CA GLU A 52 1.30 -2.29 14.81
C GLU A 52 2.64 -1.78 14.28
N GLY A 53 2.66 -1.42 13.00
CA GLY A 53 3.82 -0.85 12.31
C GLY A 53 3.38 0.14 11.25
N MET A 54 4.21 1.15 11.03
CA MET A 54 3.99 2.12 9.96
C MET A 54 4.81 1.75 8.75
N TYR A 55 4.22 1.84 7.56
CA TYR A 55 4.82 1.43 6.30
C TYR A 55 4.70 2.54 5.26
N ARG A 56 5.68 2.63 4.38
CA ARG A 56 5.60 3.43 3.15
C ARG A 56 5.30 2.51 1.99
N ALA A 57 4.32 2.89 1.17
CA ALA A 57 3.97 2.18 -0.05
C ALA A 57 3.96 3.12 -1.26
N GLU A 58 4.50 2.66 -2.39
CA GLU A 58 4.30 3.29 -3.69
C GLU A 58 3.49 2.34 -4.59
N VAL A 59 2.38 2.84 -5.14
CA VAL A 59 1.46 2.07 -5.97
C VAL A 59 1.18 2.82 -7.27
N TYR A 60 1.49 2.19 -8.39
CA TYR A 60 1.03 2.66 -9.69
C TYR A 60 -0.34 2.05 -10.02
N ASP A 61 -1.28 2.89 -10.46
CA ASP A 61 -2.65 2.50 -10.82
C ASP A 61 -3.04 3.15 -12.16
N GLN A 62 -3.44 2.32 -13.10
CA GLN A 62 -3.92 2.72 -14.43
C GLN A 62 -5.17 1.90 -14.78
N PRO A 63 -6.37 2.37 -14.38
CA PRO A 63 -7.58 1.56 -14.45
C PRO A 63 -7.99 1.12 -15.86
N TRP A 64 -7.74 1.96 -16.87
CA TRP A 64 -8.16 1.68 -18.26
C TRP A 64 -7.34 0.61 -18.96
N THR A 65 -6.19 0.24 -18.41
CA THR A 65 -5.37 -0.92 -18.84
C THR A 65 -5.43 -2.07 -17.84
N GLN A 66 -6.28 -1.95 -16.79
CA GLN A 66 -6.34 -2.89 -15.66
C GLN A 66 -4.97 -3.13 -14.99
N THR A 67 -4.08 -2.14 -15.06
CA THR A 67 -2.73 -2.24 -14.52
C THR A 67 -2.70 -1.64 -13.12
N ARG A 68 -2.25 -2.43 -12.15
CA ARG A 68 -1.92 -1.95 -10.81
C ARG A 68 -0.71 -2.70 -10.27
N THR A 69 0.31 -1.97 -9.83
CA THR A 69 1.56 -2.55 -9.32
C THR A 69 1.94 -1.98 -7.97
N LEU A 70 2.52 -2.83 -7.12
CA LEU A 70 3.13 -2.42 -5.87
C LEU A 70 4.62 -2.24 -6.12
N ASP A 71 5.03 -1.00 -6.36
CA ASP A 71 6.41 -0.70 -6.77
C ASP A 71 7.35 -0.61 -5.56
N TYR A 72 6.80 -0.27 -4.38
CA TYR A 72 7.57 -0.12 -3.15
C TYR A 72 6.72 -0.44 -1.92
N PHE A 73 7.26 -1.19 -0.97
CA PHE A 73 6.65 -1.41 0.34
C PHE A 73 7.72 -1.68 1.40
N VAL A 74 7.88 -0.78 2.38
CA VAL A 74 8.88 -0.92 3.47
C VAL A 74 8.36 -0.38 4.80
N PRO A 75 8.86 -0.89 5.94
CA PRO A 75 8.66 -0.26 7.23
C PRO A 75 9.19 1.19 7.25
N THR A 76 8.51 2.04 8.01
CA THR A 76 8.99 3.38 8.37
C THR A 76 9.65 3.24 9.73
N ASN A 77 10.97 3.33 9.78
CA ASN A 77 11.71 3.45 11.05
C ASN A 77 11.24 4.67 11.86
#